data_AF-R7V1U2-F1
#
_entry.id   AF-R7V1U2-F1
#
_cell.length_a   1.000
_cell.length_b   1.000
_cell.length_c   1.000
_cell.angle_alpha   90.00
_cell.angle_beta   90.00
_cell.angle_gamma   90.00
#
_symmetry.space_group_name_H-M   'P 1'
#
loop_
_entity.id
_entity.type
_entity.pdbx_description
1 polymer ?
#
loop_
_entity_poly.entity_id
_entity_poly.type
_entity_poly.pdbx_seq_one_letter_code
_entity_poly.pdbx_strand_id
1 'polypeptide(L)' 'MYEHKIHVQGVIWDINSYDQWGVELGKQLAKVIQPELHGSDAVSGHDSSTNGLINFIKAGRK' A
#
# COMPACT_ATOMS: atom_id res chain seq x y z
N MET A 1 -10.32 -26.78 13.26
CA MET A 1 -9.02 -26.99 13.93
C MET A 1 -8.07 -25.79 13.80
N TYR A 2 -8.00 -25.07 12.67
CA TYR A 2 -7.02 -23.98 12.47
C TYR A 2 -7.37 -22.62 13.11
N GLU A 3 -8.64 -22.21 13.14
CA GLU A 3 -9.03 -20.90 13.68
C GLU A 3 -8.72 -20.77 15.18
N HIS A 4 -9.06 -21.79 15.98
CA HIS A 4 -8.72 -21.80 17.40
C HIS A 4 -7.21 -21.89 17.66
N LYS A 5 -6.43 -22.51 16.75
CA LYS A 5 -4.96 -22.47 16.82
C LYS A 5 -4.45 -21.04 16.68
N ILE A 6 -4.94 -20.30 15.68
CA ILE A 6 -4.56 -18.90 15.43
C ILE A 6 -5.02 -18.00 16.59
N HIS A 7 -6.21 -18.25 17.14
CA HIS A 7 -6.71 -17.54 18.32
C HIS A 7 -5.79 -17.72 19.53
N VAL A 8 -5.44 -18.96 19.89
CA VAL A 8 -4.56 -19.24 21.04
C VAL A 8 -3.18 -18.61 20.84
N GLN A 9 -2.63 -18.63 19.63
CA GLN A 9 -1.37 -17.96 19.32
C GLN A 9 -1.46 -16.44 19.52
N GLY A 10 -2.55 -15.80 19.07
CA GLY A 10 -2.79 -14.37 19.29
C GLY A 10 -2.83 -13.98 20.76
N VAL A 11 -3.54 -14.78 21.58
CA VAL A 11 -3.62 -14.57 23.03
C VAL A 11 -2.23 -14.68 23.69
N ILE A 12 -1.41 -15.67 23.31
CA ILE A 12 -0.05 -15.83 23.86
C ILE A 12 0.84 -14.62 23.52
N TRP A 13 0.71 -14.07 22.31
CA TRP A 13 1.50 -12.93 21.86
C TRP A 13 0.95 -11.57 22.29
N ASP A 14 -0.18 -11.54 23.01
CA ASP A 14 -0.88 -10.31 23.40
C ASP A 14 -1.16 -9.38 22.20
N ILE A 15 -1.56 -9.99 21.07
CA ILE A 15 -1.95 -9.28 19.85
C ILE A 15 -3.41 -9.56 19.51
N ASN A 16 -4.03 -8.61 18.82
CA ASN A 16 -5.40 -8.77 18.34
C ASN A 16 -5.44 -9.48 16.97
N SER A 17 -5.75 -10.77 16.97
CA SER A 17 -5.87 -11.57 15.72
C SER A 17 -7.06 -11.19 14.82
N TYR A 18 -7.90 -10.23 15.23
CA TYR A 18 -9.12 -9.87 14.52
C TYR A 18 -9.09 -8.47 13.91
N ASP A 19 -8.07 -7.66 14.18
CA ASP A 19 -7.87 -6.40 13.48
C ASP A 19 -6.94 -6.53 12.26
N GLN A 20 -6.93 -5.48 11.46
CA GLN A 20 -6.21 -5.44 10.18
C GLN A 20 -5.78 -4.01 9.82
N TRP A 21 -5.32 -3.22 10.80
CA TRP A 21 -4.93 -1.82 10.59
C TRP A 21 -3.82 -1.65 9.54
N GLY A 22 -2.94 -2.65 9.41
CA GLY A 22 -1.81 -2.62 8.48
C GLY A 22 -2.17 -2.45 7.00
N VAL A 23 -3.44 -2.64 6.61
CA VAL A 23 -3.88 -2.49 5.21
C VAL A 23 -4.20 -1.04 4.83
N GLU A 24 -4.42 -0.16 5.81
CA GLU A 24 -5.05 1.15 5.57
C GLU A 24 -4.11 2.15 4.89
N LEU A 25 -2.82 2.20 5.28
CA LEU A 25 -1.87 3.12 4.67
C LEU A 25 -1.68 2.84 3.17
N GLY A 26 -1.58 1.57 2.79
CA GLY A 26 -1.49 1.18 1.38
C GLY A 26 -2.71 1.61 0.57
N LYS A 27 -3.92 1.43 1.13
CA LYS A 27 -5.16 1.90 0.48
C LYS A 27 -5.19 3.43 0.32
N GLN A 28 -4.70 4.17 1.31
CA GLN A 28 -4.63 5.63 1.25
C GLN A 28 -3.64 6.10 0.19
N LEU A 29 -2.42 5.56 0.18
CA LEU A 29 -1.39 5.89 -0.81
C LEU A 29 -1.84 5.55 -2.24
N ALA A 30 -2.44 4.38 -2.44
CA ALA A 30 -2.94 3.99 -3.75
C ALA A 30 -4.01 4.94 -4.30
N LYS A 31 -4.93 5.42 -3.44
CA LYS A 31 -5.95 6.41 -3.84
C LYS A 31 -5.35 7.75 -4.28
N VAL A 32 -4.23 8.16 -3.69
CA VAL A 32 -3.51 9.39 -4.08
C VAL A 32 -2.73 9.18 -5.38
N ILE A 33 -2.04 8.05 -5.52
CA ILE A 33 -1.20 7.76 -6.70
C ILE A 33 -2.05 7.45 -7.94
N GLN A 34 -3.20 6.80 -7.79
CA GLN A 34 -4.07 6.41 -8.91
C GLN A 34 -4.37 7.55 -9.91
N PRO A 35 -4.85 8.74 -9.49
CA PRO A 35 -5.09 9.85 -10.41
C PRO A 35 -3.80 10.37 -11.07
N GLU A 36 -2.67 10.33 -10.35
CA GLU A 36 -1.38 10.78 -10.86
C GLU A 36 -0.82 9.87 -11.95
N LEU A 37 -1.33 8.64 -12.11
CA LEU A 37 -0.95 7.76 -13.23
C LEU A 37 -1.62 8.13 -14.55
N HIS A 38 -2.61 9.03 -14.52
CA HIS A 38 -3.26 9.56 -15.71
C HIS A 38 -2.52 10.80 -16.24
N GLY A 39 -2.65 11.05 -17.54
CA GLY A 39 -1.96 12.16 -18.21
C GLY A 39 -0.46 11.93 -18.42
N SER A 40 0.20 12.93 -19.00
CA SER A 40 1.62 12.88 -19.38
C SER A 40 2.54 13.73 -18.51
N ASP A 41 1.98 14.49 -17.57
CA ASP A 41 2.74 15.42 -16.75
C ASP A 41 3.65 14.68 -15.78
N ALA A 42 4.84 15.24 -15.52
CA ALA A 42 5.78 14.68 -14.57
C ALA A 42 5.30 14.89 -13.13
N VAL A 43 5.50 13.87 -12.29
CA VAL A 43 5.15 13.88 -10.86
C VAL A 43 6.39 14.18 -10.02
N SER A 44 6.25 15.06 -9.03
CA SER A 44 7.32 15.49 -8.12
C SER A 44 6.91 15.58 -6.64
N GLY A 45 5.69 15.16 -6.29
CA GLY A 45 5.11 15.35 -4.96
C GLY A 45 5.48 14.29 -3.91
N HIS A 46 6.08 13.17 -4.31
CA HIS A 46 6.44 12.06 -3.41
C HIS A 46 7.95 11.99 -3.17
N ASP A 47 8.41 10.92 -2.52
CA ASP A 47 9.83 10.61 -2.45
C ASP A 47 10.42 10.37 -3.86
N SER A 48 11.75 10.46 -3.98
CA SER A 48 12.45 10.35 -5.25
C SER A 48 12.24 9.00 -5.97
N SER A 49 12.04 7.91 -5.21
CA SER A 49 11.81 6.58 -5.78
C SER A 49 10.42 6.52 -6.42
N THR A 50 9.38 6.92 -5.67
CA THR A 50 7.99 6.92 -6.15
C THR A 50 7.82 7.83 -7.37
N ASN A 51 8.32 9.06 -7.31
CA ASN A 51 8.28 9.99 -8.45
C ASN A 51 9.01 9.41 -9.68
N GLY A 52 10.20 8.86 -9.48
CA GLY A 52 11.00 8.25 -10.54
C GLY A 52 10.27 7.11 -11.24
N LEU A 53 9.67 6.20 -10.46
CA LEU A 53 8.92 5.06 -10.99
C LEU A 53 7.64 5.49 -11.74
N ILE A 54 6.88 6.44 -11.19
CA ILE A 54 5.67 6.95 -11.87
C ILE A 54 6.04 7.58 -13.21
N ASN A 55 7.08 8.42 -13.24
CA ASN A 55 7.52 9.09 -14.47
C ASN A 55 8.10 8.10 -15.49
N PHE A 56 8.85 7.09 -15.04
CA PHE A 56 9.33 6.01 -15.91
C PHE A 56 8.17 5.25 -16.55
N ILE A 57 7.16 4.86 -15.77
CA ILE A 57 5.97 4.16 -16.26
C ILE A 57 5.20 5.04 -17.27
N LYS A 58 5.05 6.33 -16.99
CA LYS A 58 4.41 7.29 -17.92
C LYS A 58 5.17 7.42 -19.24
N ALA A 59 6.50 7.46 -19.20
CA ALA A 59 7.32 7.54 -20.40
C ALA A 59 7.20 6.29 -21.28
N GLY A 60 7.15 5.10 -20.68
CA GLY A 60 7.00 3.82 -21.39
C GLY A 60 5.60 3.51 -21.91
N ARG A 61 4.57 4.32 -21.58
CA ARG A 61 3.20 4.20 -22.10
C ARG A 61 2.94 5.03 -23.36
N LYS A 62 3.90 5.86 -23.78
CA LYS A 62 3.86 6.56 -25.07
C LYS A 62 4.21 5.60 -26.19
#